data_AF-A0AA46UES3-F1
#
_entry.id   AF-A0AA46UES3-F1
#
_cell.length_a   1.000
_cell.length_b   1.000
_cell.length_c   1.000
_cell.angle_alpha   90.00
_cell.angle_beta   90.00
_cell.angle_gamma   90.00
#
_symmetry.space_group_name_H-M   'P 1'
#
loop_
_entity.id
_entity.type
_entity.pdbx_description
1 polymer ?
#
loop_
_entity_poly.entity_id
_entity_poly.type
_entity_poly.pdbx_seq_one_letter_code
_entity_poly.pdbx_strand_id
1 'polypeptide(L)'
;MRKLLLGAITILILACSENKENEGMQSASSAIKTRSGTWILEQVKDTYVFGEQLQLQCSGEGYSGKIHSAVLEMKTDTNEKYLAISSGSCADLDFNNVYAFKLGKCYIKVTIFVLTDTGGGDQDFVEEETNVLEFRVKGPSISNIMKMSEVTQRMDECWKNSISSEKSHSRREFGFTLQMHTYSNAAPKYSFIDGSAMSSNDCSTGGINTITFTIRTNEYNESASYSVALFHTHPPLTNCPSTSSRITGPSSLDDDTANTNKIPSVIFDYGDRNEQIYGGHSSNLPYVISYAGSYDQRL
;
A
#
# COMPACT_ATOMS: atom_id res chain seq x y z
N MET A 1 21.56 69.25 4.51
CA MET A 1 23.01 69.07 4.34
C MET A 1 23.52 68.13 5.43
N ARG A 2 24.40 67.17 5.05
CA ARG A 2 25.20 66.20 5.87
C ARG A 2 24.39 65.05 6.50
N LYS A 3 24.44 63.79 6.01
CA LYS A 3 25.50 62.76 5.81
C LYS A 3 26.14 62.20 7.11
N LEU A 4 25.86 60.90 7.31
CA LEU A 4 26.64 59.77 7.88
C LEU A 4 27.53 59.99 9.12
N LEU A 5 27.43 59.07 10.10
CA LEU A 5 28.45 58.01 10.26
C LEU A 5 27.92 56.82 11.10
N LEU A 6 28.27 55.60 10.66
CA LEU A 6 28.12 54.32 11.35
C LEU A 6 29.08 54.24 12.56
N GLY A 7 28.66 53.50 13.59
CA GLY A 7 29.55 52.97 14.63
C GLY A 7 28.94 51.71 15.25
N ALA A 8 29.38 50.54 14.82
CA ALA A 8 29.05 49.26 15.43
C ALA A 8 29.85 49.10 16.73
N ILE A 9 29.17 48.86 17.85
CA ILE A 9 29.77 48.50 19.13
C ILE A 9 29.11 47.21 19.59
N THR A 10 29.85 46.11 19.48
CA THR A 10 29.48 44.83 20.10
C THR A 10 30.02 44.83 21.52
N ILE A 11 29.13 44.90 22.51
CA ILE A 11 29.48 44.72 23.93
C ILE A 11 29.10 43.29 24.33
N LEU A 12 30.14 42.54 24.73
CA LEU A 12 30.07 41.25 25.38
C LEU A 12 29.90 41.49 26.89
N ILE A 13 28.80 41.03 27.51
CA ILE A 13 28.73 40.84 28.96
C ILE A 13 28.07 39.48 29.23
N LEU A 14 28.85 38.58 29.84
CA LEU A 14 28.36 37.34 30.44
C LEU A 14 27.48 37.65 31.65
N ALA A 15 26.34 36.97 31.73
CA ALA A 15 25.72 36.65 33.01
C ALA A 15 25.25 35.19 32.96
N CYS A 16 25.88 34.36 33.79
CA CYS A 16 25.47 32.99 34.05
C CYS A 16 24.16 32.98 34.85
N SER A 17 23.23 32.10 34.50
CA SER A 17 22.27 31.50 35.43
C SER A 17 21.86 30.14 34.89
N GLU A 18 21.78 29.19 35.81
CA GLU A 18 21.85 27.74 35.63
C GLU A 18 20.61 27.06 35.03
N ASN A 19 20.89 25.84 34.54
CA ASN A 19 20.02 24.68 34.37
C ASN A 19 18.98 24.67 33.24
N LYS A 20 19.44 24.16 32.09
CA LYS A 20 18.77 23.04 31.41
C LYS A 20 19.83 22.07 30.87
N GLU A 21 19.87 20.88 31.45
CA GLU A 21 20.60 19.74 30.92
C GLU A 21 20.09 19.45 29.49
N ASN A 22 20.99 19.56 28.51
CA ASN A 22 20.77 19.01 27.19
C ASN A 22 22.04 18.29 26.72
N GLU A 23 21.85 17.02 26.37
CA GLU A 23 22.50 16.32 25.27
C GLU A 23 24.02 16.44 25.15
N GLY A 24 24.71 15.47 25.74
CA GLY A 24 26.08 15.09 25.40
C GLY A 24 26.20 13.58 25.38
N MET A 25 25.66 12.93 24.35
CA MET A 25 25.90 11.50 24.12
C MET A 25 27.32 11.33 23.56
N GLN A 26 28.31 11.26 24.47
CA GLN A 26 29.60 10.66 24.15
C GLN A 26 29.41 9.14 24.10
N SER A 27 29.33 8.61 22.88
CA SER A 27 29.69 7.21 22.62
C SER A 27 31.15 7.21 22.19
N ALA A 28 32.03 6.81 23.10
CA ALA A 28 33.37 6.39 22.74
C ALA A 28 33.28 5.00 22.11
N SER A 29 33.51 4.89 20.79
CA SER A 29 33.86 3.61 20.18
C SER A 29 35.27 3.70 19.59
N SER A 30 36.23 3.22 20.37
CA SER A 30 37.54 2.84 19.82
C SER A 30 37.37 1.53 19.06
N ALA A 31 37.06 1.62 17.77
CA ALA A 31 36.99 0.47 16.88
C ALA A 31 38.41 0.05 16.46
N ILE A 32 38.81 -1.14 16.90
CA ILE A 32 40.01 -1.84 16.42
C ILE A 32 39.76 -2.21 14.95
N LYS A 33 40.61 -1.70 14.04
CA LYS A 33 40.55 -2.00 12.60
C LYS A 33 41.02 -3.44 12.33
N THR A 34 40.06 -4.33 12.07
CA THR A 34 40.30 -5.57 11.31
C THR A 34 39.83 -5.39 9.86
N ARG A 35 40.41 -6.16 8.93
CA ARG A 35 40.33 -6.00 7.46
C ARG A 35 38.96 -6.26 6.80
N SER A 36 37.83 -6.14 7.48
CA SER A 36 36.50 -6.15 6.82
C SER A 36 35.80 -4.82 7.06
N GLY A 37 35.42 -4.14 5.97
CA GLY A 37 34.48 -3.03 6.06
C GLY A 37 33.08 -3.56 6.35
N THR A 38 32.23 -2.77 7.00
CA THR A 38 30.83 -3.13 7.23
C THR A 38 29.96 -2.50 6.15
N TRP A 39 29.07 -3.29 5.55
CA TRP A 39 28.06 -2.79 4.62
C TRP A 39 26.76 -2.44 5.37
N ILE A 40 26.23 -1.27 5.10
CA ILE A 40 25.01 -0.75 5.71
C ILE A 40 23.97 -0.57 4.61
N LEU A 41 22.81 -1.20 4.80
CA LEU A 41 21.61 -0.94 4.03
C LEU A 41 20.68 -0.06 4.87
N GLU A 42 20.24 1.06 4.29
CA GLU A 42 19.34 2.02 4.91
C GLU A 42 18.05 2.16 4.08
N GLN A 43 16.94 2.42 4.76
CA GLN A 43 15.63 2.70 4.17
C GLN A 43 15.10 4.05 4.65
N VAL A 44 14.26 4.68 3.83
CA VAL A 44 13.62 5.96 4.19
C VAL A 44 12.38 5.77 5.07
N LYS A 45 11.72 4.61 5.00
CA LYS A 45 10.44 4.34 5.69
C LYS A 45 10.36 2.91 6.21
N ASP A 46 9.67 2.74 7.34
CA ASP A 46 9.36 1.41 7.91
C ASP A 46 8.05 0.82 7.37
N THR A 47 7.26 1.61 6.64
CA THR A 47 6.03 1.16 5.98
C THR A 47 5.89 1.77 4.60
N TYR A 48 5.59 0.91 3.62
CA TYR A 48 5.38 1.26 2.22
C TYR A 48 3.95 0.90 1.78
N VAL A 49 3.46 1.63 0.78
CA VAL A 49 2.27 1.22 0.02
C VAL A 49 2.70 0.16 -1.00
N PHE A 50 1.87 -0.85 -1.18
CA PHE A 50 2.05 -1.87 -2.20
C PHE A 50 2.23 -1.24 -3.58
N GLY A 51 3.32 -1.58 -4.28
CA GLY A 51 3.71 -0.96 -5.54
C GLY A 51 4.42 0.40 -5.43
N GLU A 52 4.78 0.86 -4.23
CA GLU A 52 5.66 2.02 -4.02
C GLU A 52 7.13 1.64 -4.25
N GLN A 53 7.96 2.58 -4.70
CA GLN A 53 9.41 2.35 -4.79
C GLN A 53 10.04 2.25 -3.40
N LEU A 54 10.89 1.23 -3.21
CA LEU A 54 11.75 1.07 -2.05
C LEU A 54 12.94 2.04 -2.22
N GLN A 55 12.92 3.13 -1.47
CA GLN A 55 13.99 4.11 -1.47
C GLN A 55 15.13 3.57 -0.59
N LEU A 56 16.00 2.76 -1.19
CA LEU A 56 17.07 2.04 -0.51
C LEU A 56 18.43 2.66 -0.82
N GLN A 57 19.27 2.77 0.20
CA GLN A 57 20.66 3.20 0.06
C GLN A 57 21.58 2.15 0.67
N CYS A 58 22.59 1.72 -0.10
CA CYS A 58 23.61 0.77 0.36
C CYS A 58 24.98 1.44 0.34
N SER A 59 25.74 1.33 1.42
CA SER A 59 27.08 1.91 1.54
C SER A 59 28.03 1.01 2.34
N GLY A 60 29.33 1.12 2.07
CA GLY A 60 30.38 0.35 2.76
C GLY A 60 31.30 1.27 3.54
N GLU A 61 31.36 1.12 4.86
CA GLU A 61 32.26 1.89 5.71
C GLU A 61 33.65 1.24 5.81
N GLY A 62 34.70 2.05 5.64
CA GLY A 62 36.09 1.59 5.79
C GLY A 62 36.54 0.55 4.76
N TYR A 63 35.76 0.34 3.71
CA TYR A 63 35.98 -0.68 2.70
C TYR A 63 36.83 -0.15 1.54
N SER A 64 37.88 -0.89 1.16
CA SER A 64 38.83 -0.49 0.09
C SER A 64 38.96 -1.51 -1.05
N GLY A 65 38.17 -2.59 -1.03
CA GLY A 65 38.23 -3.63 -2.06
C GLY A 65 37.40 -3.29 -3.30
N LYS A 66 37.59 -4.07 -4.39
CA LYS A 66 36.85 -3.87 -5.63
C LYS A 66 35.57 -4.71 -5.60
N ILE A 67 34.41 -4.03 -5.62
CA ILE A 67 33.11 -4.71 -5.75
C ILE A 67 33.04 -5.36 -7.13
N HIS A 68 32.73 -6.65 -7.17
CA HIS A 68 32.39 -7.36 -8.39
C HIS A 68 30.93 -7.15 -8.74
N SER A 69 30.05 -7.55 -7.82
CA SER A 69 28.61 -7.53 -7.98
C SER A 69 27.93 -7.43 -6.62
N ALA A 70 26.65 -7.09 -6.63
CA ALA A 70 25.80 -7.32 -5.47
C ALA A 70 24.41 -7.80 -5.90
N VAL A 71 23.75 -8.47 -4.96
CA VAL A 71 22.41 -9.00 -5.13
C VAL A 71 21.55 -8.48 -3.99
N LEU A 72 20.46 -7.80 -4.33
CA LEU A 72 19.42 -7.42 -3.40
C LEU A 72 18.45 -8.57 -3.27
N GLU A 73 18.25 -9.02 -2.04
CA GLU A 73 17.44 -10.18 -1.74
C GLU A 73 16.34 -9.85 -0.75
N MET A 74 15.14 -10.38 -0.99
CA MET A 74 13.97 -10.15 -0.16
C MET A 74 13.30 -11.46 0.24
N LYS A 75 12.74 -11.48 1.44
CA LYS A 75 11.76 -12.49 1.88
C LYS A 75 10.60 -11.87 2.63
N THR A 76 9.55 -12.64 2.85
CA THR A 76 8.40 -12.27 3.68
C THR A 76 8.45 -13.01 5.03
N ASP A 77 7.54 -12.71 5.95
CA ASP A 77 7.33 -13.52 7.15
C ASP A 77 6.81 -14.93 6.84
N THR A 78 6.10 -15.09 5.73
CA THR A 78 5.57 -16.36 5.23
C THR A 78 6.56 -17.17 4.39
N ASN A 79 7.70 -16.59 4.00
CA ASN A 79 8.74 -17.27 3.21
C ASN A 79 10.09 -17.23 3.94
N GLU A 80 10.62 -18.40 4.27
CA GLU A 80 11.90 -18.50 4.97
C GLU A 80 13.11 -18.21 4.06
N LYS A 81 12.95 -18.33 2.74
CA LYS A 81 14.03 -18.16 1.77
C LYS A 81 14.07 -16.75 1.21
N TYR A 82 15.27 -16.18 1.22
CA TYR A 82 15.60 -14.98 0.44
C TYR A 82 15.57 -15.28 -1.05
N LEU A 83 14.96 -14.36 -1.81
CA LEU A 83 14.90 -14.38 -3.26
C LEU A 83 15.63 -13.16 -3.79
N ALA A 84 16.47 -13.35 -4.80
CA ALA A 84 17.06 -12.23 -5.53
C ALA A 84 15.96 -11.45 -6.25
N ILE A 85 15.91 -10.13 -6.01
CA ILE A 85 14.91 -9.23 -6.62
C ILE A 85 15.55 -8.12 -7.47
N SER A 86 16.85 -7.89 -7.28
CA SER A 86 17.68 -7.04 -8.13
C SER A 86 19.14 -7.47 -8.01
N SER A 87 19.95 -7.22 -9.04
CA SER A 87 21.37 -7.49 -9.03
C SER A 87 22.11 -6.50 -9.94
N GLY A 88 23.34 -6.15 -9.59
CA GLY A 88 24.17 -5.24 -10.36
C GLY A 88 25.65 -5.58 -10.28
N SER A 89 26.44 -5.06 -11.22
CA SER A 89 27.91 -5.13 -11.21
C SER A 89 28.52 -3.74 -11.03
N CYS A 90 29.69 -3.67 -10.39
CA CYS A 90 30.46 -2.43 -10.14
C CYS A 90 29.80 -1.40 -9.18
N ALA A 91 30.52 -0.29 -8.93
CA ALA A 91 30.39 0.64 -7.79
C ALA A 91 29.08 1.45 -7.67
N ASP A 92 28.19 1.35 -8.64
CA ASP A 92 26.90 2.03 -8.65
C ASP A 92 25.80 1.01 -8.35
N LEU A 93 25.69 0.61 -7.08
CA LEU A 93 24.59 -0.22 -6.58
C LEU A 93 23.29 0.60 -6.60
N ASP A 94 22.70 0.73 -7.79
CA ASP A 94 21.46 1.45 -7.99
C ASP A 94 20.25 0.51 -7.79
N PHE A 95 19.63 0.62 -6.62
CA PHE A 95 18.36 -0.05 -6.28
C PHE A 95 17.14 0.87 -6.44
N ASN A 96 17.27 1.98 -7.18
CA ASN A 96 16.22 3.01 -7.33
C ASN A 96 14.96 2.50 -8.02
N ASN A 97 15.03 1.37 -8.73
CA ASN A 97 13.90 0.76 -9.43
C ASN A 97 13.37 -0.49 -8.73
N VAL A 98 13.53 -0.61 -7.41
CA VAL A 98 12.95 -1.71 -6.63
C VAL A 98 11.62 -1.24 -6.03
N TYR A 99 10.60 -2.10 -6.05
CA TYR A 99 9.25 -1.76 -5.57
C TYR A 99 8.80 -2.67 -4.43
N ALA A 100 7.89 -2.18 -3.58
CA ALA A 100 7.21 -2.93 -2.54
C ALA A 100 6.17 -3.89 -3.15
N PHE A 101 6.61 -5.06 -3.61
CA PHE A 101 5.80 -5.95 -4.46
C PHE A 101 5.19 -7.16 -3.74
N LYS A 102 5.30 -7.25 -2.40
CA LYS A 102 4.58 -8.25 -1.58
C LYS A 102 3.95 -7.59 -0.36
N LEU A 103 2.76 -8.01 0.03
CA LEU A 103 2.06 -7.48 1.21
C LEU A 103 2.61 -8.09 2.50
N GLY A 104 2.38 -7.39 3.62
CA GLY A 104 2.72 -7.90 4.94
C GLY A 104 4.12 -7.51 5.39
N LYS A 105 4.73 -8.35 6.23
CA LYS A 105 6.04 -8.07 6.81
C LYS A 105 7.14 -8.57 5.88
N CYS A 106 8.08 -7.71 5.56
CA CYS A 106 9.12 -7.93 4.57
C CYS A 106 10.51 -7.74 5.20
N TYR A 107 11.47 -8.52 4.70
CA TYR A 107 12.86 -8.46 5.12
C TYR A 107 13.74 -8.36 3.87
N ILE A 108 14.72 -7.49 3.90
CA ILE A 108 15.60 -7.25 2.76
C ILE A 108 17.04 -7.14 3.21
N LYS A 109 17.96 -7.66 2.40
CA LYS A 109 19.40 -7.54 2.59
C LYS A 109 20.09 -7.43 1.24
N VAL A 110 21.34 -7.00 1.23
CA VAL A 110 22.21 -7.05 0.06
C VAL A 110 23.37 -7.98 0.37
N THR A 111 23.65 -8.90 -0.56
CA THR A 111 24.85 -9.73 -0.58
C THR A 111 25.82 -9.14 -1.59
N ILE A 112 26.98 -8.68 -1.14
CA ILE A 112 28.04 -8.05 -1.93
C ILE A 112 29.14 -9.08 -2.19
N PHE A 113 29.53 -9.21 -3.45
CA PHE A 113 30.63 -10.05 -3.90
C PHE A 113 31.86 -9.19 -4.16
N VAL A 114 32.91 -9.48 -3.41
CA VAL A 114 34.16 -8.72 -3.35
C VAL A 114 35.27 -9.48 -4.06
N LEU A 115 35.99 -8.81 -4.96
CA LEU A 115 37.23 -9.37 -5.51
C LEU A 115 38.37 -9.30 -4.49
N THR A 116 38.99 -10.45 -4.25
CA THR A 116 40.21 -10.56 -3.45
C THR A 116 41.36 -11.10 -4.28
N ASP A 117 42.54 -10.53 -4.09
CA ASP A 117 43.78 -11.04 -4.68
C ASP A 117 44.36 -12.11 -3.78
N THR A 118 44.48 -13.34 -4.30
CA THR A 118 45.02 -14.48 -3.54
C THR A 118 46.56 -14.52 -3.54
N GLY A 119 47.23 -13.55 -4.16
CA GLY A 119 48.70 -13.42 -4.15
C GLY A 119 49.42 -14.33 -5.17
N GLY A 120 48.69 -14.93 -6.11
CA GLY A 120 49.21 -15.80 -7.17
C GLY A 120 48.75 -15.46 -8.59
N GLY A 121 48.00 -14.38 -8.79
CA GLY A 121 47.36 -14.04 -10.06
C GLY A 121 45.92 -14.58 -10.21
N ASP A 122 45.49 -15.44 -9.30
CA ASP A 122 44.11 -15.93 -9.21
C ASP A 122 43.23 -14.96 -8.41
N GLN A 123 42.04 -14.65 -8.93
CA GLN A 123 41.04 -13.85 -8.24
C GLN A 123 40.03 -14.78 -7.57
N ASP A 124 39.71 -14.50 -6.31
CA ASP A 124 38.65 -15.18 -5.56
C ASP A 124 37.62 -14.18 -5.05
N PHE A 125 36.43 -14.67 -4.73
CA PHE A 125 35.33 -13.87 -4.23
C PHE A 125 35.11 -14.09 -2.75
N VAL A 126 34.97 -13.00 -2.01
CA VAL A 126 34.43 -13.03 -0.65
C VAL A 126 33.01 -12.46 -0.69
N GLU A 127 32.10 -13.14 0.00
CA GLU A 127 30.72 -12.69 0.18
C GLU A 127 30.62 -11.90 1.50
N GLU A 128 30.06 -10.70 1.42
CA GLU A 128 29.78 -9.84 2.57
C GLU A 128 28.29 -9.46 2.53
N GLU A 129 27.61 -9.57 3.67
CA GLU A 129 26.18 -9.25 3.77
C GLU A 129 25.96 -7.92 4.52
N THR A 130 24.95 -7.15 4.10
CA THR A 130 24.46 -6.02 4.90
C THR A 130 23.72 -6.51 6.15
N ASN A 131 23.44 -5.57 7.05
CA ASN A 131 22.33 -5.75 7.98
C ASN A 131 21.02 -6.09 7.24
N VAL A 132 20.17 -6.88 7.88
CA VAL A 132 18.80 -7.12 7.42
C VAL A 132 17.93 -5.94 7.81
N LEU A 133 17.25 -5.35 6.83
CA LEU A 133 16.21 -4.37 7.07
C LEU A 133 14.83 -5.03 7.13
N GLU A 134 13.99 -4.51 8.01
CA GLU A 134 12.62 -4.92 8.21
C GLU A 134 11.69 -3.75 7.85
N PHE A 135 10.64 -4.04 7.07
CA PHE A 135 9.59 -3.08 6.79
C PHE A 135 8.24 -3.78 6.58
N ARG A 136 7.17 -3.00 6.56
CA ARG A 136 5.82 -3.48 6.28
C ARG A 136 5.27 -2.91 4.99
N VAL A 137 4.56 -3.72 4.23
CA VAL A 137 3.84 -3.30 3.03
C VAL A 137 2.34 -3.47 3.25
N LYS A 138 1.58 -2.41 2.96
CA LYS A 138 0.11 -2.41 3.04
C LYS A 138 -0.48 -2.06 1.69
N GLY A 139 -1.70 -2.51 1.40
CA GLY A 139 -2.40 -2.08 0.19
C GLY A 139 -2.64 -0.56 0.18
N PRO A 140 -2.99 0.01 -0.98
CA PRO A 140 -3.41 1.41 -1.05
C PRO A 140 -4.67 1.63 -0.23
N SER A 141 -4.78 2.80 0.41
CA SER A 141 -5.98 3.19 1.15
C SER A 141 -7.16 3.45 0.24
N ILE A 142 -8.38 3.22 0.73
CA ILE A 142 -9.62 3.55 0.00
C ILE A 142 -9.61 5.02 -0.44
N SER A 143 -9.13 5.94 0.40
CA SER A 143 -9.06 7.36 0.04
C SER A 143 -8.18 7.61 -1.18
N ASN A 144 -7.09 6.87 -1.34
CA ASN A 144 -6.25 6.95 -2.54
C ASN A 144 -6.89 6.23 -3.74
N ILE A 145 -7.48 5.05 -3.52
CA ILE A 145 -8.17 4.30 -4.58
C ILE A 145 -9.34 5.11 -5.16
N MET A 146 -10.13 5.77 -4.32
CA MET A 146 -11.28 6.58 -4.72
C MET A 146 -10.90 7.88 -5.45
N LYS A 147 -9.62 8.25 -5.51
CA LYS A 147 -9.12 9.35 -6.35
C LYS A 147 -8.77 8.88 -7.77
N MET A 148 -8.75 7.56 -8.03
CA MET A 148 -8.46 7.02 -9.35
C MET A 148 -9.69 7.17 -10.25
N SER A 149 -9.55 7.92 -11.35
CA SER A 149 -10.66 8.22 -12.27
C SER A 149 -11.31 6.95 -12.85
N GLU A 150 -10.52 5.91 -13.11
CA GLU A 150 -10.99 4.63 -13.63
C GLU A 150 -11.90 3.91 -12.64
N VAL A 151 -11.59 3.97 -11.33
CA VAL A 151 -12.40 3.37 -10.28
C VAL A 151 -13.72 4.12 -10.11
N THR A 152 -13.67 5.45 -10.06
CA THR A 152 -14.89 6.27 -9.93
C THR A 152 -15.80 6.11 -11.14
N GLN A 153 -15.22 6.09 -12.35
CA GLN A 153 -15.98 5.84 -13.57
C GLN A 153 -16.65 4.46 -13.55
N ARG A 154 -15.93 3.41 -13.13
CA ARG A 154 -16.48 2.06 -13.06
C ARG A 154 -17.61 1.94 -12.03
N MET A 155 -17.49 2.64 -10.90
CA MET A 155 -18.56 2.70 -9.92
C MET A 155 -19.80 3.43 -10.42
N ASP A 156 -19.64 4.54 -11.15
CA ASP A 156 -20.76 5.24 -11.80
C ASP A 156 -21.45 4.36 -12.84
N GLU A 157 -20.71 3.50 -13.57
CA GLU A 157 -21.27 2.50 -14.47
C GLU A 157 -22.08 1.44 -13.72
N CYS A 158 -21.55 0.89 -12.62
CA CYS A 158 -22.29 -0.03 -11.75
C CYS A 158 -23.59 0.61 -11.23
N TRP A 159 -23.53 1.88 -10.81
CA TRP A 159 -24.70 2.61 -10.30
C TRP A 159 -25.79 2.76 -11.36
N LYS A 160 -25.40 3.18 -12.57
CA LYS A 160 -26.31 3.26 -13.72
C LYS A 160 -26.92 1.90 -14.05
N ASN A 161 -26.14 0.82 -13.95
CA ASN A 161 -26.62 -0.54 -14.18
C ASN A 161 -27.63 -0.98 -13.11
N SER A 162 -27.43 -0.67 -11.83
CA SER A 162 -28.42 -0.93 -10.77
C SER A 162 -29.74 -0.21 -11.06
N ILE A 163 -29.69 1.07 -11.41
CA ILE A 163 -30.89 1.85 -11.79
C ILE A 163 -31.58 1.27 -13.03
N SER A 164 -30.80 0.87 -14.04
CA SER A 164 -31.34 0.32 -15.29
C SER A 164 -31.96 -1.05 -15.10
N SER A 165 -31.34 -1.91 -14.28
CA SER A 165 -31.88 -3.23 -13.93
C SER A 165 -33.25 -3.10 -13.28
N GLU A 166 -33.40 -2.14 -12.35
CA GLU A 166 -34.68 -1.90 -11.71
C GLU A 166 -35.78 -1.58 -12.73
N LYS A 167 -35.50 -0.72 -13.72
CA LYS A 167 -36.44 -0.37 -14.81
C LYS A 167 -36.91 -1.59 -15.61
N SER A 168 -36.11 -2.66 -15.64
CA SER A 168 -36.48 -3.94 -16.24
C SER A 168 -37.22 -4.91 -15.30
N HIS A 169 -37.71 -4.41 -14.15
CA HIS A 169 -38.36 -5.19 -13.09
C HIS A 169 -37.44 -6.27 -12.49
N SER A 170 -36.16 -5.93 -12.31
CA SER A 170 -35.13 -6.80 -11.73
C SER A 170 -34.27 -6.01 -10.75
N ARG A 171 -34.30 -6.34 -9.46
CA ARG A 171 -33.36 -5.80 -8.47
C ARG A 171 -32.05 -6.58 -8.57
N ARG A 172 -30.95 -5.87 -8.75
CA ARG A 172 -29.63 -6.48 -8.89
C ARG A 172 -28.52 -5.54 -8.42
N GLU A 173 -27.58 -6.09 -7.68
CA GLU A 173 -26.33 -5.43 -7.32
C GLU A 173 -25.33 -5.50 -8.47
N PHE A 174 -24.57 -4.45 -8.65
CA PHE A 174 -23.46 -4.42 -9.60
C PHE A 174 -22.20 -3.98 -8.90
N GLY A 175 -21.08 -4.57 -9.27
CA GLY A 175 -19.84 -4.32 -8.57
C GLY A 175 -18.67 -5.07 -9.18
N PHE A 176 -17.50 -4.82 -8.61
CA PHE A 176 -16.25 -5.39 -9.07
C PHE A 176 -15.22 -5.48 -7.93
N THR A 177 -14.27 -6.39 -8.10
CA THR A 177 -13.03 -6.42 -7.33
C THR A 177 -11.97 -5.62 -8.06
N LEU A 178 -11.28 -4.71 -7.36
CA LEU A 178 -10.07 -4.06 -7.88
C LEU A 178 -8.85 -4.95 -7.58
N GLN A 179 -8.18 -5.42 -8.63
CA GLN A 179 -6.88 -6.08 -8.52
C GLN A 179 -5.74 -5.11 -8.81
N MET A 180 -4.70 -5.19 -7.99
CA MET A 180 -3.43 -4.49 -8.18
C MET A 180 -2.33 -5.51 -8.46
N HIS A 181 -1.64 -5.32 -9.58
CA HIS A 181 -0.53 -6.14 -10.06
C HIS A 181 0.77 -5.37 -9.88
N THR A 182 1.73 -5.96 -9.18
CA THR A 182 3.05 -5.38 -8.93
C THR A 182 4.16 -6.28 -9.43
N TYR A 183 5.27 -5.66 -9.79
CA TYR A 183 6.52 -6.31 -10.14
C TYR A 183 7.63 -5.72 -9.28
N SER A 184 8.68 -6.47 -9.01
CA SER A 184 9.83 -5.98 -8.24
C SER A 184 10.51 -4.79 -8.91
N ASN A 185 10.40 -4.65 -10.23
CA ASN A 185 11.13 -3.69 -11.05
C ASN A 185 10.27 -2.77 -11.93
N ALA A 186 8.95 -2.73 -11.72
CA ALA A 186 8.05 -1.89 -12.51
C ALA A 186 6.90 -1.34 -11.67
N ALA A 187 6.41 -0.17 -12.11
CA ALA A 187 5.24 0.48 -11.51
C ALA A 187 4.00 -0.43 -11.57
N PRO A 188 3.09 -0.29 -10.58
CA PRO A 188 1.91 -1.14 -10.49
C PRO A 188 0.90 -0.92 -11.63
N LYS A 189 0.13 -1.96 -11.92
CA LYS A 189 -1.00 -1.93 -12.86
C LYS A 189 -2.28 -2.35 -12.15
N TYR A 190 -3.41 -1.86 -12.63
CA TYR A 190 -4.72 -2.19 -12.07
C TYR A 190 -5.59 -2.94 -13.10
N SER A 191 -6.48 -3.79 -12.59
CA SER A 191 -7.49 -4.47 -13.39
C SER A 191 -8.76 -4.68 -12.58
N PHE A 192 -9.89 -4.79 -13.26
CA PHE A 192 -11.20 -5.03 -12.66
C PHE A 192 -11.65 -6.47 -12.88
N ILE A 193 -12.25 -7.09 -11.86
CA ILE A 193 -12.95 -8.37 -12.01
C ILE A 193 -14.40 -8.13 -11.61
N ASP A 194 -15.32 -8.27 -12.55
CA ASP A 194 -16.74 -8.06 -12.29
C ASP A 194 -17.26 -9.07 -11.24
N GLY A 195 -18.05 -8.56 -10.31
CA GLY A 195 -18.80 -9.38 -9.38
C GLY A 195 -20.00 -10.03 -10.06
N SER A 196 -20.44 -11.15 -9.51
CA SER A 196 -21.62 -11.87 -10.01
C SER A 196 -22.75 -11.73 -9.00
N ALA A 197 -23.80 -11.03 -9.39
CA ALA A 197 -25.05 -10.97 -8.65
C ALA A 197 -26.17 -11.67 -9.45
N MET A 198 -27.07 -12.35 -8.75
CA MET A 198 -28.31 -12.84 -9.34
C MET A 198 -29.37 -11.74 -9.30
N SER A 199 -30.21 -11.67 -10.35
CA SER A 199 -31.40 -10.84 -10.31
C SER A 199 -32.39 -11.38 -9.28
N SER A 200 -32.97 -10.48 -8.50
CA SER A 200 -34.07 -10.76 -7.58
C SER A 200 -35.24 -9.85 -7.88
N ASN A 201 -36.45 -10.37 -7.75
CA ASN A 201 -37.67 -9.56 -7.76
C ASN A 201 -38.29 -9.51 -6.36
N ASP A 202 -37.52 -9.92 -5.34
CA ASP A 202 -37.98 -9.91 -3.97
C ASP A 202 -38.21 -8.46 -3.52
N CYS A 203 -39.46 -8.16 -3.15
CA CYS A 203 -39.84 -6.89 -2.55
C CYS A 203 -40.24 -7.07 -1.08
N SER A 204 -39.86 -8.17 -0.44
CA SER A 204 -40.03 -8.34 0.99
C SER A 204 -39.28 -7.24 1.75
N THR A 205 -39.85 -6.80 2.87
CA THR A 205 -39.18 -5.87 3.76
C THR A 205 -37.92 -6.52 4.32
N GLY A 206 -36.78 -5.85 4.16
CA GLY A 206 -35.47 -6.40 4.49
C GLY A 206 -34.90 -7.37 3.45
N GLY A 207 -35.52 -7.51 2.27
CA GLY A 207 -35.02 -8.37 1.20
C GLY A 207 -33.61 -7.98 0.75
N ILE A 208 -32.67 -8.90 0.94
CA ILE A 208 -31.24 -8.72 0.65
C ILE A 208 -30.96 -9.16 -0.80
N ASN A 209 -30.26 -8.34 -1.56
CA ASN A 209 -29.60 -8.77 -2.78
C ASN A 209 -28.16 -9.10 -2.44
N THR A 210 -27.53 -9.96 -3.24
CA THR A 210 -26.16 -10.37 -2.93
C THR A 210 -25.35 -10.46 -4.19
N ILE A 211 -24.22 -9.76 -4.17
CA ILE A 211 -23.12 -9.92 -5.11
C ILE A 211 -22.05 -10.85 -4.53
N THR A 212 -21.50 -11.71 -5.39
CA THR A 212 -20.34 -12.54 -5.06
C THR A 212 -19.11 -11.98 -5.78
N PHE A 213 -18.04 -11.80 -5.03
CA PHE A 213 -16.77 -11.31 -5.57
C PHE A 213 -15.77 -12.44 -5.81
N THR A 214 -15.01 -12.31 -6.89
CA THR A 214 -13.80 -13.11 -7.06
C THR A 214 -12.65 -12.38 -6.37
N ILE A 215 -12.11 -12.97 -5.31
CA ILE A 215 -10.99 -12.45 -4.53
C ILE A 215 -9.77 -13.31 -4.83
N ARG A 216 -8.66 -12.69 -5.25
CA ARG A 216 -7.45 -13.40 -5.67
C ARG A 216 -6.23 -12.85 -4.95
N THR A 217 -5.32 -13.77 -4.65
CA THR A 217 -3.97 -13.48 -4.19
C THR A 217 -3.06 -14.44 -4.94
N ASN A 218 -2.20 -13.89 -5.80
CA ASN A 218 -1.23 -14.65 -6.56
C ASN A 218 0.15 -14.05 -6.27
N GLU A 219 1.03 -14.84 -5.68
CA GLU A 219 2.40 -14.44 -5.43
C GLU A 219 3.35 -15.28 -6.26
N TYR A 220 4.33 -14.61 -6.84
CA TYR A 220 5.46 -15.20 -7.54
C TYR A 220 6.76 -14.66 -6.95
N ASN A 221 7.90 -15.04 -7.53
CA ASN A 221 9.20 -14.62 -7.01
C ASN A 221 9.42 -13.11 -7.14
N GLU A 222 9.11 -12.54 -8.31
CA GLU A 222 9.38 -11.13 -8.66
C GLU A 222 8.09 -10.34 -8.95
N SER A 223 6.93 -10.92 -8.69
CA SER A 223 5.65 -10.25 -8.93
C SER A 223 4.58 -10.76 -7.98
N ALA A 224 3.54 -9.96 -7.81
CA ALA A 224 2.36 -10.37 -7.07
C ALA A 224 1.12 -9.64 -7.57
N SER A 225 -0.04 -10.25 -7.34
CA SER A 225 -1.34 -9.69 -7.65
C SER A 225 -2.28 -9.91 -6.48
N TYR A 226 -2.87 -8.84 -5.97
CA TYR A 226 -3.83 -8.90 -4.86
C TYR A 226 -5.11 -8.15 -5.21
N SER A 227 -6.23 -8.70 -4.77
CA SER A 227 -7.47 -7.94 -4.61
C SER A 227 -7.29 -6.92 -3.48
N VAL A 228 -7.33 -5.62 -3.82
CA VAL A 228 -7.02 -4.52 -2.89
C VAL A 228 -8.26 -3.77 -2.40
N ALA A 229 -9.39 -3.88 -3.09
CA ALA A 229 -10.67 -3.31 -2.67
C ALA A 229 -11.85 -3.99 -3.37
N LEU A 230 -13.01 -3.98 -2.71
CA LEU A 230 -14.30 -4.42 -3.23
C LEU A 230 -15.22 -3.22 -3.43
N PHE A 231 -16.05 -3.28 -4.46
CA PHE A 231 -16.91 -2.18 -4.87
C PHE A 231 -18.25 -2.72 -5.33
N HIS A 232 -19.37 -2.20 -4.80
CA HIS A 232 -20.69 -2.52 -5.35
C HIS A 232 -21.77 -1.49 -5.03
N THR A 233 -22.93 -1.71 -5.64
CA THR A 233 -24.12 -0.89 -5.51
C THR A 233 -25.25 -1.69 -4.90
N HIS A 234 -26.08 -1.05 -4.08
CA HIS A 234 -27.34 -1.63 -3.63
C HIS A 234 -28.50 -1.22 -4.53
N PRO A 235 -29.40 -2.14 -4.92
CA PRO A 235 -30.50 -1.81 -5.79
C PRO A 235 -31.56 -0.94 -5.10
N PRO A 236 -32.28 -0.10 -5.86
CA PRO A 236 -33.43 0.64 -5.35
C PRO A 236 -34.59 -0.29 -4.95
N LEU A 237 -35.61 0.33 -4.35
CA LEU A 237 -36.96 -0.24 -4.12
C LEU A 237 -38.02 0.47 -4.98
N THR A 238 -37.62 1.21 -6.02
CA THR A 238 -38.52 2.05 -6.81
C THR A 238 -39.76 1.30 -7.33
N ASN A 239 -39.61 0.05 -7.76
CA ASN A 239 -40.72 -0.75 -8.29
C ASN A 239 -41.36 -1.69 -7.25
N CYS A 240 -40.96 -1.60 -5.98
CA CYS A 240 -41.57 -2.36 -4.90
C CYS A 240 -42.79 -1.64 -4.29
N PRO A 241 -43.74 -2.38 -3.67
CA PRO A 241 -44.85 -1.79 -2.93
C PRO A 241 -44.38 -0.81 -1.85
N SER A 242 -45.16 0.23 -1.56
CA SER A 242 -44.81 1.24 -0.54
C SER A 242 -44.69 0.68 0.88
N THR A 243 -45.22 -0.52 1.12
CA THR A 243 -45.07 -1.27 2.38
C THR A 243 -43.71 -1.95 2.52
N SER A 244 -42.98 -2.11 1.41
CA SER A 244 -41.63 -2.67 1.39
C SER A 244 -40.62 -1.63 1.85
N SER A 245 -39.64 -2.05 2.65
CA SER A 245 -38.56 -1.16 3.06
C SER A 245 -37.26 -1.90 3.33
N ARG A 246 -36.15 -1.15 3.35
CA ARG A 246 -34.86 -1.65 3.84
C ARG A 246 -34.07 -0.51 4.49
N ILE A 247 -33.13 -0.88 5.35
CA ILE A 247 -32.12 0.03 5.86
C ILE A 247 -31.01 0.16 4.80
N THR A 248 -30.49 1.36 4.64
CA THR A 248 -29.42 1.71 3.70
C THR A 248 -28.04 1.56 4.33
N GLY A 249 -27.03 1.39 3.50
CA GLY A 249 -25.66 1.13 3.90
C GLY A 249 -25.32 -0.37 3.91
N PRO A 250 -24.14 -0.73 4.42
CA PRO A 250 -23.62 -2.09 4.37
C PRO A 250 -24.53 -3.07 5.12
N SER A 251 -24.73 -4.24 4.52
CA SER A 251 -25.30 -5.40 5.19
C SER A 251 -24.25 -6.12 6.04
N SER A 252 -24.69 -7.02 6.93
CA SER A 252 -23.77 -7.88 7.68
C SER A 252 -22.91 -8.76 6.76
N LEU A 253 -23.45 -9.17 5.61
CA LEU A 253 -22.71 -9.95 4.61
C LEU A 253 -21.58 -9.15 3.96
N ASP A 254 -21.80 -7.84 3.76
CA ASP A 254 -20.76 -6.95 3.24
C ASP A 254 -19.62 -6.80 4.25
N ASP A 255 -19.97 -6.59 5.52
CA ASP A 255 -19.02 -6.50 6.62
C ASP A 255 -18.25 -7.81 6.79
N ASP A 256 -18.93 -8.96 6.78
CA ASP A 256 -18.32 -10.28 6.91
C ASP A 256 -17.37 -10.57 5.75
N THR A 257 -17.77 -10.23 4.51
CA THR A 257 -16.93 -10.40 3.31
C THR A 257 -15.67 -9.54 3.41
N ALA A 258 -15.81 -8.27 3.76
CA ALA A 258 -14.69 -7.34 3.92
C ALA A 258 -13.75 -7.79 5.04
N ASN A 259 -14.31 -8.15 6.21
CA ASN A 259 -13.54 -8.51 7.39
C ASN A 259 -12.81 -9.85 7.23
N THR A 260 -13.50 -10.88 6.75
CA THR A 260 -12.92 -12.22 6.53
C THR A 260 -11.74 -12.16 5.58
N ASN A 261 -11.86 -11.35 4.53
CA ASN A 261 -10.80 -11.21 3.54
C ASN A 261 -9.77 -10.16 3.93
N LYS A 262 -10.01 -9.32 4.95
CA LYS A 262 -9.19 -8.16 5.29
C LYS A 262 -9.02 -7.19 4.11
N ILE A 263 -10.10 -6.98 3.36
CA ILE A 263 -10.14 -6.10 2.19
C ILE A 263 -11.16 -4.99 2.46
N PRO A 264 -10.83 -3.72 2.17
CA PRO A 264 -11.82 -2.65 2.23
C PRO A 264 -12.94 -2.85 1.21
N SER A 265 -14.18 -2.51 1.58
CA SER A 265 -15.33 -2.53 0.67
C SER A 265 -16.02 -1.17 0.62
N VAL A 266 -16.36 -0.71 -0.58
CA VAL A 266 -17.04 0.56 -0.85
C VAL A 266 -18.39 0.29 -1.50
N ILE A 267 -19.42 0.89 -0.94
CA ILE A 267 -20.81 0.65 -1.32
C ILE A 267 -21.46 1.97 -1.74
N PHE A 268 -22.09 1.98 -2.91
CA PHE A 268 -22.99 3.06 -3.30
C PHE A 268 -24.43 2.64 -2.98
N ASP A 269 -25.08 3.42 -2.13
CA ASP A 269 -26.47 3.17 -1.74
C ASP A 269 -27.27 4.48 -1.77
N TYR A 270 -28.59 4.39 -1.64
CA TYR A 270 -29.49 5.53 -1.52
C TYR A 270 -29.52 6.08 -0.09
N GLY A 271 -29.80 7.37 0.05
CA GLY A 271 -30.02 8.02 1.35
C GLY A 271 -28.77 8.03 2.23
N ASP A 272 -28.92 8.54 3.45
CA ASP A 272 -27.85 8.48 4.44
C ASP A 272 -27.65 7.06 4.97
N ARG A 273 -26.46 6.72 5.49
CA ARG A 273 -26.21 5.40 6.11
C ARG A 273 -27.17 5.19 7.28
N ASN A 274 -27.75 3.99 7.37
CA ASN A 274 -28.74 3.59 8.35
C ASN A 274 -30.09 4.32 8.25
N GLU A 275 -30.37 4.97 7.12
CA GLU A 275 -31.68 5.51 6.81
C GLU A 275 -32.61 4.40 6.31
N GLN A 276 -33.91 4.53 6.57
CA GLN A 276 -34.90 3.61 6.02
C GLN A 276 -35.45 4.17 4.70
N ILE A 277 -35.28 3.41 3.62
CA ILE A 277 -35.94 3.70 2.34
C ILE A 277 -37.15 2.78 2.14
N TYR A 278 -38.15 3.30 1.43
CA TYR A 278 -39.42 2.61 1.17
C TYR A 278 -39.63 2.38 -0.32
N GLY A 279 -40.46 1.39 -0.65
CA GLY A 279 -40.86 1.12 -2.02
C GLY A 279 -41.54 2.33 -2.67
N GLY A 280 -41.30 2.53 -3.96
CA GLY A 280 -41.78 3.70 -4.70
C GLY A 280 -40.90 4.95 -4.59
N HIS A 281 -39.76 4.90 -3.90
CA HIS A 281 -38.81 6.01 -3.91
C HIS A 281 -38.23 6.25 -5.32
N SER A 282 -37.85 7.50 -5.59
CA SER A 282 -37.20 7.85 -6.87
C SER A 282 -35.86 7.13 -7.02
N SER A 283 -35.66 6.43 -8.13
CA SER A 283 -34.38 5.80 -8.48
C SER A 283 -33.30 6.81 -8.86
N ASN A 284 -33.67 8.07 -9.11
CA ASN A 284 -32.76 9.17 -9.44
C ASN A 284 -32.23 9.90 -8.19
N LEU A 285 -32.54 9.43 -6.99
CA LEU A 285 -31.90 9.95 -5.78
C LEU A 285 -30.37 9.75 -5.89
N PRO A 286 -29.57 10.73 -5.44
CA PRO A 286 -28.12 10.59 -5.46
C PRO A 286 -27.69 9.43 -4.56
N TYR A 287 -26.57 8.79 -4.93
CA TYR A 287 -25.95 7.82 -4.06
C TYR A 287 -25.22 8.51 -2.89
N VAL A 288 -25.09 7.79 -1.80
CA VAL A 288 -24.16 8.04 -0.72
C VAL A 288 -23.15 6.90 -0.68
N ILE A 289 -21.91 7.25 -0.36
CA ILE A 289 -20.81 6.30 -0.25
C ILE A 289 -20.76 5.78 1.18
N SER A 290 -20.85 4.46 1.32
CA SER A 290 -20.66 3.76 2.59
C SER A 290 -19.48 2.80 2.50
N TYR A 291 -18.97 2.39 3.66
CA TYR A 291 -17.84 1.47 3.77
C TYR A 291 -18.22 0.28 4.64
N ALA A 292 -17.88 -0.92 4.17
CA ALA A 292 -18.09 -2.16 4.91
C ALA A 292 -16.77 -2.70 5.46
N GLY A 293 -16.86 -3.37 6.60
CA GLY A 293 -15.74 -3.94 7.34
C GLY A 293 -14.94 -2.92 8.15
N SER A 294 -13.84 -3.41 8.72
CA SER A 294 -12.98 -2.66 9.66
C SER A 294 -11.66 -2.19 9.03
N TYR A 295 -11.52 -2.32 7.71
CA TYR A 295 -10.26 -2.08 7.00
C TYR A 295 -10.40 -0.89 6.04
N ASP A 296 -9.48 0.06 6.14
CA ASP A 296 -9.34 1.20 5.23
C ASP A 296 -8.39 0.90 4.07
N GLN A 297 -7.68 -0.22 4.13
CA GLN A 297 -6.75 -0.73 3.13
C GLN A 297 -6.51 -2.23 3.34
N ARG A 298 -6.05 -2.91 2.29
CA ARG A 298 -5.67 -4.33 2.35
C ARG A 298 -4.48 -4.53 3.30
N LEU A 299 -4.55 -5.55 4.15
CA LEU A 299 -3.46 -6.02 5.01
C LEU A 299 -2.89 -7.36 4.58
#